data_AF-A0AAU4IYJ4-F1
#
_entry.id   AF-A0AAU4IYJ4-F1
#
_cell.length_a   1.000
_cell.length_b   1.000
_cell.length_c   1.000
_cell.angle_alpha   90.00
_cell.angle_beta   90.00
_cell.angle_gamma   90.00
#
_symmetry.space_group_name_H-M   'P 1'
#
loop_
_entity.id
_entity.type
_entity.pdbx_description
1 polymer ?
#
loop_
_entity_poly.entity_id
_entity_poly.type
_entity_poly.pdbx_seq_one_letter_code
_entity_poly.pdbx_strand_id
1 'polypeptide(L)'
;MTTGDDDADRPFIRSKWGTNRYVYNPHSPVGRALIVGSLLLVVGGVYLIRHPDLLSSSDGWEGSELRSAVTDATAELSRESEFGPGGTAFEDVLEAAIARHGGGSKAAPTVSLASEPADSGLIDGGLEQADYTVTADGTDASFCLDVTAAKRKSARGYEFVSIGIDDDACPTSR
;
A
#
# COMPACT_ATOMS: atom_id res chain seq x y z
N MET A 1 31.49 -40.34 -43.76
CA MET A 1 32.05 -40.32 -42.40
C MET A 1 31.70 -38.99 -41.76
N THR A 2 30.59 -38.92 -41.02
CA THR A 2 30.24 -37.85 -40.04
C THR A 2 29.02 -38.36 -39.26
N THR A 3 29.20 -39.40 -38.45
CA THR A 3 28.09 -40.00 -37.69
C THR A 3 28.62 -40.42 -36.33
N GLY A 4 28.75 -39.44 -35.44
CA GLY A 4 29.25 -39.67 -34.08
C GLY A 4 28.89 -38.55 -33.12
N ASP A 5 29.02 -37.28 -33.54
CA ASP A 5 28.89 -36.14 -32.63
C ASP A 5 27.49 -35.50 -32.55
N ASP A 6 26.70 -35.49 -33.62
CA ASP A 6 25.40 -34.76 -33.63
C ASP A 6 24.33 -35.32 -32.69
N ASP A 7 24.41 -36.60 -32.31
CA ASP A 7 23.43 -37.22 -31.41
C ASP A 7 23.68 -36.90 -29.93
N ALA A 8 24.88 -36.42 -29.57
CA ALA A 8 25.24 -36.10 -28.19
C ALA A 8 24.49 -34.88 -27.65
N ASP A 9 24.20 -33.90 -28.51
CA ASP A 9 23.57 -32.63 -28.11
C ASP A 9 22.04 -32.65 -28.17
N ARG A 10 21.45 -33.72 -28.72
CA ARG A 10 20.01 -33.79 -28.98
C ARG A 10 19.27 -34.36 -27.76
N PRO A 11 18.18 -33.70 -27.31
CA PRO A 11 17.39 -34.18 -26.17
C PRO A 11 16.59 -35.45 -26.47
N PHE A 12 16.38 -35.75 -27.76
CA PHE A 12 15.72 -36.96 -28.22
C PHE A 12 16.58 -37.66 -29.28
N ILE A 13 16.94 -38.91 -29.02
CA ILE A 13 17.74 -39.75 -29.92
C ILE A 13 16.91 -40.91 -30.43
N ARG A 14 17.22 -41.39 -31.65
CA ARG A 14 16.50 -42.51 -32.28
C ARG A 14 16.95 -43.85 -31.68
N SER A 15 16.00 -44.67 -31.23
CA SER A 15 16.28 -46.02 -30.75
C SER A 15 16.90 -46.89 -31.86
N LYS A 16 17.99 -47.59 -31.54
CA LYS A 16 18.66 -48.55 -32.45
C LYS A 16 18.11 -49.97 -32.33
N TRP A 17 17.17 -50.23 -31.40
CA TRP A 17 16.62 -51.55 -31.14
C TRP A 17 15.29 -51.75 -31.89
N GLY A 18 15.39 -51.95 -33.22
CA GLY A 18 14.34 -52.46 -34.12
C GLY A 18 13.03 -51.68 -34.23
N THR A 19 12.82 -50.67 -33.37
CA THR A 19 11.62 -49.85 -33.29
C THR A 19 12.06 -48.41 -33.49
N ASN A 20 11.54 -47.79 -34.55
CA ASN A 20 11.84 -46.43 -34.96
C ASN A 20 11.24 -45.38 -33.97
N ARG A 21 11.55 -45.47 -32.68
CA ARG A 21 11.02 -44.63 -31.62
C ARG A 21 12.10 -43.67 -31.11
N TYR A 22 11.69 -42.46 -30.75
CA TYR A 22 12.56 -41.48 -30.09
C TYR A 22 12.60 -41.75 -28.59
N VAL A 23 13.80 -41.74 -28.02
CA VAL A 23 14.05 -41.94 -26.59
C VAL A 23 14.72 -40.69 -26.05
N TYR A 24 14.30 -40.26 -24.86
CA TYR A 24 14.88 -39.12 -24.18
C TYR A 24 16.34 -39.40 -23.81
N ASN A 25 17.24 -38.47 -24.14
CA ASN A 25 18.67 -38.56 -23.83
C ASN A 25 19.02 -37.63 -22.65
N PRO A 26 19.06 -38.16 -21.41
CA PRO A 26 19.39 -37.37 -20.22
C PRO A 26 20.86 -36.95 -20.14
N HIS A 27 21.72 -37.48 -21.02
CA HIS A 27 23.15 -37.14 -21.05
C HIS A 27 23.46 -35.97 -21.98
N SER A 28 22.50 -35.52 -22.79
CA SER A 28 22.68 -34.33 -23.62
C SER A 28 22.72 -33.06 -22.76
N PRO A 29 23.56 -32.06 -23.10
CA PRO A 29 23.61 -30.78 -22.39
C PRO A 29 22.23 -30.09 -22.37
N VAL A 30 21.48 -30.17 -23.48
CA VAL A 30 20.12 -29.64 -23.60
C VAL A 30 19.14 -30.40 -22.69
N GLY A 31 19.20 -31.74 -22.67
CA GLY A 31 18.37 -32.55 -21.78
C GLY A 31 18.61 -32.22 -20.30
N ARG A 32 19.88 -32.08 -19.90
CA ARG A 32 20.24 -31.66 -18.54
C ARG A 32 19.76 -30.27 -18.20
N ALA A 33 19.87 -29.31 -19.12
CA ALA A 33 19.37 -27.96 -18.92
C ALA A 33 17.85 -27.94 -18.66
N LEU A 34 17.08 -28.78 -19.37
CA LEU A 34 15.64 -28.91 -19.13
C LEU A 34 15.32 -29.56 -17.78
N ILE A 35 16.10 -30.54 -17.34
CA ILE A 35 15.93 -31.15 -16.01
C ILE A 35 16.23 -30.13 -14.92
N VAL A 36 17.37 -29.45 -14.99
CA VAL A 36 17.75 -28.45 -13.97
C VAL A 36 16.79 -27.27 -13.99
N GLY A 37 16.42 -26.77 -15.18
CA GLY A 37 15.48 -25.67 -15.33
C GLY A 37 14.08 -26.00 -14.80
N SER A 38 13.56 -27.20 -15.08
CA SER A 38 12.27 -27.63 -14.53
C SER A 38 12.31 -27.79 -13.01
N LEU A 39 13.40 -28.32 -12.45
CA LEU A 39 13.57 -28.40 -10.99
C LEU A 39 13.64 -27.01 -10.35
N LEU A 40 14.40 -26.08 -10.92
CA LEU A 40 14.47 -24.70 -10.44
C LEU A 40 13.14 -23.99 -10.55
N LEU A 41 12.37 -24.22 -11.62
CA LEU A 41 11.05 -23.65 -11.80
C LEU A 41 10.06 -24.19 -10.76
N VAL A 42 10.10 -25.49 -10.46
CA VAL A 42 9.23 -26.10 -9.44
C VAL A 42 9.63 -25.61 -8.05
N VAL A 43 10.91 -25.63 -7.70
CA VAL A 43 11.40 -25.17 -6.38
C VAL A 43 11.16 -23.68 -6.21
N GLY A 44 11.51 -22.87 -7.22
CA GLY A 44 11.27 -21.44 -7.22
C GLY A 44 9.79 -21.10 -7.17
N GLY A 45 8.96 -21.79 -7.95
CA GLY A 45 7.51 -21.61 -7.93
C GLY A 45 6.89 -21.94 -6.57
N VAL A 46 7.25 -23.09 -5.97
CA VAL A 46 6.80 -23.46 -4.62
C VAL A 46 7.32 -22.49 -3.56
N TYR A 47 8.56 -22.00 -3.71
CA TYR A 47 9.13 -21.00 -2.81
C TYR A 47 8.36 -19.68 -2.88
N LEU A 48 8.04 -19.18 -4.08
CA LEU A 48 7.23 -17.98 -4.27
C LEU A 48 5.79 -18.15 -3.76
N ILE A 49 5.18 -19.33 -3.92
CA ILE A 49 3.85 -19.61 -3.35
C ILE A 49 3.88 -19.59 -1.82
N ARG A 50 4.99 -20.04 -1.19
CA ARG A 50 5.15 -20.00 0.26
C ARG A 50 5.60 -18.65 0.81
N HIS A 51 6.16 -17.80 -0.05
CA HIS A 51 6.65 -16.47 0.28
C HIS A 51 6.02 -15.44 -0.68
N PRO A 52 4.70 -15.21 -0.59
CA PRO A 52 4.00 -14.26 -1.44
C PRO A 52 4.51 -12.82 -1.24
N ASP A 53 5.10 -12.52 -0.08
CA ASP A 53 5.77 -11.28 0.28
C ASP A 53 6.94 -10.91 -0.66
N LEU A 54 7.57 -11.88 -1.31
CA LEU A 54 8.65 -11.63 -2.28
C LEU A 54 8.15 -11.12 -3.64
N LEU A 55 6.85 -11.27 -3.93
CA LEU A 55 6.21 -10.76 -5.14
C LEU A 55 5.32 -9.55 -4.83
N SER A 56 4.74 -9.51 -3.63
CA SER A 56 3.93 -8.41 -3.12
C SER A 56 4.81 -7.37 -2.43
N SER A 57 5.58 -6.61 -3.22
CA SER A 57 6.35 -5.45 -2.74
C SER A 57 5.58 -4.15 -2.95
N SER A 58 4.33 -4.06 -2.52
CA SER A 58 3.76 -2.74 -2.27
C SER A 58 4.21 -2.30 -0.88
N ASP A 59 5.31 -1.56 -0.79
CA ASP A 59 5.68 -0.78 0.42
C ASP A 59 4.67 0.37 0.70
N GLY A 60 3.52 0.37 0.01
CA GLY A 60 2.45 1.35 0.08
C GLY A 60 1.18 0.79 0.71
N TRP A 61 0.23 1.68 0.93
CA TRP A 61 -1.02 1.43 1.63
C TRP A 61 -1.99 0.60 0.80
N GLU A 62 -2.68 -0.34 1.47
CA GLU A 62 -3.90 -0.93 0.90
C GLU A 62 -5.10 0.01 1.15
N GLY A 63 -6.02 0.13 0.18
CA GLY A 63 -7.15 1.07 0.31
C GLY A 63 -8.04 0.80 1.54
N SER A 64 -8.23 -0.47 1.91
CA SER A 64 -8.96 -0.84 3.14
C SER A 64 -8.16 -0.57 4.41
N GLU A 65 -6.83 -0.70 4.36
CA GLU A 65 -5.94 -0.37 5.47
C GLU A 65 -5.98 1.14 5.73
N LEU A 66 -5.85 1.95 4.67
CA LEU A 66 -5.94 3.41 4.76
C LEU A 66 -7.31 3.84 5.31
N ARG A 67 -8.41 3.23 4.84
CA ARG A 67 -9.75 3.52 5.37
C ARG A 67 -9.86 3.25 6.86
N SER A 68 -9.38 2.08 7.30
CA SER A 68 -9.41 1.70 8.72
C SER A 68 -8.58 2.67 9.55
N ALA A 69 -7.36 2.96 9.11
CA ALA A 69 -6.44 3.86 9.81
C ALA A 69 -6.99 5.28 9.93
N VAL A 70 -7.58 5.82 8.85
CA VAL A 70 -8.25 7.12 8.87
C VAL A 70 -9.42 7.09 9.86
N THR A 71 -10.28 6.06 9.81
CA THR A 71 -11.44 5.94 10.71
C THR A 71 -11.02 5.87 12.18
N ASP A 72 -9.99 5.09 12.50
CA ASP A 72 -9.50 4.95 13.87
C ASP A 72 -8.80 6.22 14.36
N ALA A 73 -8.00 6.86 13.49
CA ALA A 73 -7.31 8.11 13.80
C ALA A 73 -8.29 9.26 14.07
N THR A 74 -9.31 9.44 13.23
CA THR A 74 -10.29 10.53 13.42
C THR A 74 -11.15 10.30 14.66
N ALA A 75 -11.51 9.06 14.96
CA ALA A 75 -12.25 8.70 16.16
C ALA A 75 -11.43 8.96 17.45
N GLU A 76 -10.12 8.72 17.40
CA GLU A 76 -9.19 9.05 18.48
C GLU A 76 -9.06 10.56 18.66
N LEU A 77 -8.75 11.31 17.59
CA LEU A 77 -8.59 12.77 17.65
C LEU A 77 -9.86 13.48 18.12
N SER A 78 -11.03 13.04 17.65
CA SER A 78 -12.32 13.57 18.11
C SER A 78 -12.54 13.34 19.60
N ARG A 79 -12.12 12.18 20.12
CA ARG A 79 -12.25 11.83 21.54
C ARG A 79 -11.32 12.63 22.43
N GLU A 80 -10.08 12.86 22.00
CA GLU A 80 -9.10 13.62 22.77
C GLU A 80 -9.42 15.12 22.76
N SER A 81 -9.92 15.64 21.63
CA SER A 81 -10.28 17.07 21.47
C SER A 81 -9.15 18.04 21.86
N GLU A 82 -7.89 17.60 21.78
CA GLU A 82 -6.72 18.41 22.13
C GLU A 82 -6.30 19.33 20.97
N PHE A 83 -6.41 18.81 19.74
CA PHE A 83 -6.00 19.47 18.50
C PHE A 83 -7.19 19.69 17.58
N GLY A 84 -7.16 20.76 16.78
CA GLY A 84 -8.22 21.09 15.84
C GLY A 84 -7.70 21.95 14.68
N PRO A 85 -8.57 22.29 13.72
CA PRO A 85 -8.17 22.80 12.41
C PRO A 85 -7.57 24.21 12.45
N GLY A 86 -7.88 25.03 13.46
CA GLY A 86 -7.21 26.32 13.68
C GLY A 86 -5.89 26.23 14.46
N GLY A 87 -5.39 25.02 14.72
CA GLY A 87 -4.06 24.77 15.27
C GLY A 87 -2.98 24.92 14.20
N THR A 88 -1.77 25.33 14.61
CA THR A 88 -0.62 25.31 13.72
C THR A 88 -0.23 23.86 13.41
N ALA A 89 -0.18 23.49 12.13
CA ALA A 89 0.21 22.16 11.64
C ALA A 89 -0.76 21.02 12.03
N PHE A 90 -2.06 21.25 11.88
CA PHE A 90 -3.05 20.19 12.10
C PHE A 90 -2.92 19.06 11.05
N GLU A 91 -2.43 19.38 9.85
CA GLU A 91 -2.06 18.41 8.81
C GLU A 91 -1.05 17.38 9.33
N ASP A 92 0.02 17.84 9.99
CA ASP A 92 1.05 16.97 10.57
C ASP A 92 0.47 16.08 11.69
N VAL A 93 -0.47 16.61 12.48
CA VAL A 93 -1.16 15.86 13.53
C VAL A 93 -2.04 14.75 12.93
N LEU A 94 -2.79 15.07 11.87
CA LEU A 94 -3.58 14.10 11.12
C LEU A 94 -2.70 13.03 10.48
N GLU A 95 -1.63 13.43 9.79
CA GLU A 95 -0.67 12.51 9.16
C GLU A 95 -0.08 11.55 10.19
N ALA A 96 0.41 12.08 11.31
CA ALA A 96 0.98 11.27 12.38
C ALA A 96 -0.06 10.34 13.03
N ALA A 97 -1.29 10.81 13.24
CA ALA A 97 -2.36 9.99 13.80
C ALA A 97 -2.72 8.83 12.86
N ILE A 98 -2.88 9.08 11.57
CA ILE A 98 -3.20 8.04 10.57
C ILE A 98 -2.04 7.05 10.45
N ALA A 99 -0.79 7.53 10.38
CA ALA A 99 0.38 6.68 10.29
C ALA A 99 0.54 5.71 11.48
N ARG A 100 0.11 6.10 12.69
CA ARG A 100 0.13 5.22 13.87
C ARG A 100 -0.83 4.03 13.75
N HIS A 101 -1.90 4.16 12.96
CA HIS A 101 -2.90 3.12 12.74
C HIS A 101 -2.67 2.33 11.42
N GLY A 102 -1.68 2.73 10.59
CA GLY A 102 -1.25 1.99 9.41
C GLY A 102 -0.50 0.71 9.80
N GLY A 103 -1.09 -0.45 9.55
CA GLY A 103 -0.68 -1.77 10.02
C GLY A 103 0.58 -2.37 9.39
N GLY A 104 1.49 -1.55 8.86
CA GLY A 104 2.77 -2.02 8.32
C GLY A 104 3.34 -1.24 7.13
N SER A 105 2.59 -0.28 6.58
CA SER A 105 3.11 0.61 5.53
C SER A 105 4.30 1.44 6.02
N LYS A 106 5.35 1.54 5.20
CA LYS A 106 6.52 2.40 5.50
C LYS A 106 6.36 3.81 4.96
N ALA A 107 5.45 4.02 4.01
CA ALA A 107 5.15 5.32 3.46
C ALA A 107 4.19 6.06 4.39
N ALA A 108 4.47 7.33 4.70
CA ALA A 108 3.51 8.16 5.41
C ALA A 108 2.33 8.51 4.48
N PRO A 109 1.10 8.60 4.99
CA PRO A 109 -0.01 9.14 4.21
C PRO A 109 0.23 10.63 3.97
N THR A 110 -0.31 11.19 2.89
CA THR A 110 -0.27 12.64 2.64
C THR A 110 -1.59 13.26 3.05
N VAL A 111 -1.54 14.31 3.86
CA VAL A 111 -2.70 15.11 4.24
C VAL A 111 -2.53 16.53 3.70
N SER A 112 -3.51 17.01 2.94
CA SER A 112 -3.49 18.35 2.37
C SER A 112 -4.78 19.10 2.69
N LEU A 113 -4.64 20.35 3.14
CA LEU A 113 -5.78 21.26 3.31
C LEU A 113 -6.46 21.49 1.95
N ALA A 114 -7.77 21.26 1.90
CA ALA A 114 -8.61 21.38 0.71
C ALA A 114 -9.55 22.60 0.74
N SER A 115 -9.77 23.21 1.92
CA SER A 115 -10.56 24.42 2.12
C SER A 115 -9.68 25.65 2.43
N GLU A 116 -10.32 26.80 2.66
CA GLU A 116 -9.66 27.91 3.35
C GLU A 116 -9.22 27.48 4.76
N PRO A 117 -8.08 27.98 5.27
CA PRO A 117 -7.65 27.71 6.64
C PRO A 117 -8.71 28.18 7.63
N ALA A 118 -8.96 27.39 8.67
CA ALA A 118 -9.85 27.80 9.73
C ALA A 118 -9.34 29.11 10.39
N ASP A 119 -10.24 30.07 10.62
CA ASP A 119 -9.89 31.29 11.33
C ASP A 119 -9.54 30.94 12.77
N SER A 120 -8.24 30.96 13.08
CA SER A 120 -7.73 30.72 14.43
C SER A 120 -8.07 31.93 15.29
N GLY A 121 -9.32 32.02 15.76
CA GLY A 121 -9.79 33.03 16.71
C GLY A 121 -9.15 32.82 18.09
N LEU A 122 -7.84 33.04 18.19
CA LEU A 122 -6.99 32.79 19.36
C LEU A 122 -7.50 33.46 20.65
N ILE A 123 -8.37 34.46 20.52
CA ILE A 123 -8.88 35.27 21.64
C ILE A 123 -10.40 35.11 21.82
N ASP A 124 -11.17 34.97 20.75
CA ASP A 124 -12.62 35.04 20.81
C ASP A 124 -13.30 33.67 21.05
N GLY A 125 -12.58 32.56 20.82
CA GLY A 125 -13.20 31.24 20.73
C GLY A 125 -14.13 31.15 19.51
N GLY A 126 -14.84 30.05 19.36
CA GLY A 126 -15.82 29.89 18.27
C GLY A 126 -15.71 28.56 17.54
N LEU A 127 -16.51 28.43 16.49
CA LEU A 127 -16.50 27.28 15.60
C LEU A 127 -15.42 27.47 14.54
N GLU A 128 -14.54 26.50 14.44
CA GLU A 128 -13.50 26.37 13.42
C GLU A 128 -13.90 25.20 12.51
N GLN A 129 -13.83 25.39 11.20
CA GLN A 129 -14.12 24.35 10.20
C GLN A 129 -13.05 24.38 9.12
N ALA A 130 -12.57 23.21 8.72
CA ALA A 130 -11.67 23.04 7.58
C ALA A 130 -11.80 21.63 6.99
N ASP A 131 -11.57 21.54 5.68
CA ASP A 131 -11.60 20.29 4.93
C ASP A 131 -10.18 19.83 4.59
N TYR A 132 -9.89 18.56 4.80
CA TYR A 132 -8.59 17.95 4.48
C TYR A 132 -8.77 16.74 3.57
N THR A 133 -7.93 16.65 2.54
CA THR A 133 -7.85 15.45 1.70
C THR A 133 -6.71 14.56 2.16
N VAL A 134 -7.00 13.28 2.35
CA VAL A 134 -6.01 12.24 2.68
C VAL A 134 -5.78 11.35 1.46
N THR A 135 -4.53 11.16 1.09
CA THR A 135 -4.09 10.23 0.05
C THR A 135 -2.91 9.40 0.55
N ALA A 136 -2.62 8.28 -0.11
CA ALA A 136 -1.43 7.51 0.24
C ALA A 136 -0.87 6.74 -0.97
N ASP A 137 0.45 6.59 -1.01
CA ASP A 137 1.11 5.78 -2.03
C ASP A 137 0.69 4.31 -1.90
N GLY A 138 0.47 3.64 -3.03
CA GLY A 138 0.06 2.23 -3.07
C GLY A 138 -1.44 2.02 -3.26
N THR A 139 -2.26 3.07 -3.14
CA THR A 139 -3.70 3.02 -3.40
C THR A 139 -4.21 4.28 -4.09
N ASP A 140 -5.23 4.13 -4.94
CA ASP A 140 -5.98 5.26 -5.50
C ASP A 140 -7.09 5.75 -4.55
N ALA A 141 -7.19 5.16 -3.35
CA ALA A 141 -8.15 5.59 -2.34
C ALA A 141 -7.80 7.00 -1.83
N SER A 142 -8.80 7.85 -1.76
CA SER A 142 -8.73 9.18 -1.17
C SER A 142 -9.92 9.41 -0.27
N PHE A 143 -9.73 10.20 0.78
CA PHE A 143 -10.77 10.51 1.76
C PHE A 143 -10.82 11.99 2.02
N CYS A 144 -12.03 12.54 2.09
CA CYS A 144 -12.27 13.90 2.51
C CYS A 144 -12.64 13.91 3.99
N LEU A 145 -11.95 14.75 4.76
CA LEU A 145 -12.18 14.95 6.18
C LEU A 145 -12.78 16.33 6.41
N ASP A 146 -14.06 16.39 6.79
CA ASP A 146 -14.71 17.60 7.30
C ASP A 146 -14.41 17.72 8.79
N VAL A 147 -13.59 18.69 9.17
CA VAL A 147 -13.18 18.87 10.56
C VAL A 147 -13.90 20.07 11.12
N THR A 148 -14.83 19.83 12.03
CA THR A 148 -15.53 20.88 12.78
C THR A 148 -15.12 20.84 14.25
N ALA A 149 -14.62 21.93 14.78
CA ALA A 149 -14.21 22.04 16.17
C ALA A 149 -14.75 23.31 16.84
N ALA A 150 -15.14 23.23 18.11
CA ALA A 150 -15.46 24.41 18.92
C ALA A 150 -14.33 24.71 19.89
N LYS A 151 -13.73 25.88 19.76
CA LYS A 151 -12.63 26.32 20.62
C LYS A 151 -13.15 26.91 21.91
N ARG A 152 -12.56 26.49 23.04
CA ARG A 152 -12.90 27.07 24.35
C ARG A 152 -12.36 28.47 24.49
N LYS A 153 -13.18 29.37 25.04
CA LYS A 153 -12.74 30.72 25.38
C LYS A 153 -11.71 30.67 26.52
N SER A 154 -10.55 31.27 26.29
CA SER A 154 -9.49 31.45 27.31
C SER A 154 -8.96 30.15 27.95
N ALA A 155 -9.07 29.00 27.29
CA ALA A 155 -8.53 27.71 27.73
C ALA A 155 -7.71 27.05 26.62
N ARG A 156 -6.79 26.14 27.00
CA ARG A 156 -6.11 25.27 26.03
C ARG A 156 -7.05 24.17 25.56
N GLY A 157 -6.98 23.85 24.27
CA GLY A 157 -7.74 22.77 23.65
C GLY A 157 -9.15 23.17 23.20
N TYR A 158 -9.88 22.17 22.71
CA TYR A 158 -11.21 22.33 22.14
C TYR A 158 -12.29 21.84 23.10
N GLU A 159 -13.50 22.38 22.96
CA GLU A 159 -14.69 21.90 23.64
C GLU A 159 -15.13 20.57 23.06
N PHE A 160 -15.14 20.52 21.72
CA PHE A 160 -15.30 19.29 20.96
C PHE A 160 -14.55 19.43 19.64
N VAL A 161 -14.16 18.28 19.10
CA VAL A 161 -13.69 18.11 17.74
C VAL A 161 -14.51 16.98 17.14
N SER A 162 -15.09 17.24 15.97
CA SER A 162 -15.87 16.28 15.20
C SER A 162 -15.26 16.20 13.81
N ILE A 163 -14.92 14.99 13.38
CA ILE A 163 -14.32 14.77 12.08
C ILE A 163 -15.26 13.85 11.28
N GLY A 164 -15.89 14.39 10.25
CA GLY A 164 -16.62 13.64 9.24
C GLY A 164 -15.65 13.01 8.24
N ILE A 165 -15.99 11.83 7.72
CA ILE A 165 -15.22 11.16 6.67
C ILE A 165 -16.16 10.91 5.51
N ASP A 166 -15.80 11.44 4.34
CA ASP A 166 -16.40 11.11 3.07
C ASP A 166 -15.40 10.34 2.21
N ASP A 167 -15.95 9.43 1.40
CA ASP A 167 -15.19 8.74 0.38
C ASP A 167 -14.93 9.71 -0.78
N ASP A 168 -13.74 9.60 -1.39
CA ASP A 168 -13.18 10.49 -2.41
C ASP A 168 -12.54 11.77 -1.86
N ALA A 169 -11.70 12.41 -2.69
CA ALA A 169 -11.05 13.67 -2.37
C ALA A 169 -12.08 14.80 -2.17
N CYS A 170 -11.74 15.78 -1.33
CA CYS A 170 -12.65 16.88 -1.05
C CYS A 170 -13.02 17.64 -2.33
N PRO A 171 -14.28 18.06 -2.49
CA PRO A 171 -14.66 18.89 -3.62
C PRO A 171 -13.86 20.19 -3.54
N THR A 172 -13.05 20.48 -4.56
CA THR A 172 -12.38 21.78 -4.64
C THR A 172 -13.47 22.85 -4.69
N SER A 173 -13.68 23.56 -3.58
CA SER A 173 -14.64 24.67 -3.51
C SER A 173 -14.24 25.69 -4.58
N ARG A 174 -15.16 25.91 -5.53
CA ARG A 174 -14.99 26.85 -6.64
C ARG A 174 -15.22 28.28 -6.18
#